data_AF-A0A8S1NB66-F1
#
_entry.id   AF-A0A8S1NB66-F1
#
_cell.length_a   1.000
_cell.length_b   1.000
_cell.length_c   1.000
_cell.angle_alpha   90.00
_cell.angle_beta   90.00
_cell.angle_gamma   90.00
#
_symmetry.space_group_name_H-M   'P 1'
#
loop_
_entity.id
_entity.type
_entity.pdbx_description
1 polymer ?
#
loop_
_entity_poly.entity_id
_entity_poly.type
_entity_poly.pdbx_seq_one_letter_code
_entity_poly.pdbx_strand_id
1 'polypeptide(L)'
;MAPMISFLKIIFLNSIFYQNCHTNLESDCRYQEFNVQGITTSTVVKCGSDSKNVYMGPFGEGSIVTKTFSNIPPNIQIELKFKIAKIDSWDSETLTIWLNDQQLEHYSFTSHQGTHICQLSEYEDLIIQIAKTFQTTTRGLTLKFKDTLDQASTDESWGLGDVFLRVINPCVNFYSECNYQGEIFTICKGGQVILQRNIPFEIKSISFDPSIMIKIKGPNYYGGVLKDITTSEPCLDSYKFPKQVQPA
;
A
#
# COMPACT_ATOMS: atom_id res chain seq x y z
N MET A 1 36.06 -8.51 31.97
CA MET A 1 35.26 -7.51 31.23
C MET A 1 34.16 -8.26 30.50
N ALA A 2 32.89 -7.92 30.73
CA ALA A 2 31.80 -8.46 29.91
C ALA A 2 31.93 -7.90 28.48
N PRO A 3 31.66 -8.68 27.42
CA PRO A 3 31.71 -8.18 26.06
C PRO A 3 30.68 -7.05 25.88
N MET A 4 31.11 -5.91 25.35
CA MET A 4 30.19 -4.85 24.93
C MET A 4 29.44 -5.33 23.68
N ILE A 5 28.16 -5.65 23.82
CA ILE A 5 27.32 -6.10 22.70
C ILE A 5 26.40 -4.95 22.30
N SER A 6 26.55 -4.46 21.08
CA SER A 6 25.60 -3.54 20.44
C SER A 6 24.81 -4.28 19.38
N PHE A 7 23.55 -3.91 19.17
CA PHE A 7 22.83 -4.38 17.99
C PHE A 7 21.79 -3.40 17.48
N LEU A 8 21.60 -3.45 16.17
CA LEU A 8 20.53 -2.81 15.43
C LEU A 8 19.69 -3.92 14.80
N LYS A 9 18.41 -3.99 15.15
CA LYS A 9 17.46 -4.89 14.52
C LYS A 9 16.36 -4.03 13.89
N ILE A 10 16.27 -4.06 12.57
CA ILE A 10 15.22 -3.38 11.82
C ILE A 10 14.17 -4.43 11.46
N ILE A 11 12.92 -4.17 11.86
CA ILE A 11 11.78 -5.02 11.54
C ILE A 11 10.89 -4.24 10.58
N PHE A 12 10.93 -4.64 9.31
CA PHE A 12 9.99 -4.14 8.32
C PHE A 12 8.66 -4.86 8.54
N LEU A 13 7.75 -4.24 9.29
CA LEU A 13 6.37 -4.71 9.32
C LEU A 13 5.75 -4.52 7.93
N ASN A 14 4.67 -5.25 7.66
CA ASN A 14 3.97 -5.20 6.38
C ASN A 14 3.72 -3.74 5.99
N SER A 15 4.47 -3.26 4.99
CA SER A 15 4.54 -1.84 4.58
C SER A 15 3.33 -1.40 3.77
N ILE A 16 2.16 -1.78 4.27
CA ILE A 16 0.86 -1.59 3.67
C ILE A 16 0.35 -0.26 4.20
N PHE A 17 0.15 0.70 3.31
CA PHE A 17 -0.59 1.91 3.63
C PHE A 17 -2.08 1.64 3.70
N TYR A 18 -2.54 0.72 2.85
CA TYR A 18 -3.96 0.44 2.73
C TYR A 18 -4.25 -0.95 2.20
N GLN A 19 -5.29 -1.56 2.75
CA GLN A 19 -5.94 -2.73 2.20
C GLN A 19 -7.42 -2.62 2.57
N ASN A 20 -8.30 -2.63 1.57
CA ASN A 20 -9.74 -2.53 1.83
C ASN A 20 -10.27 -3.79 2.52
N CYS A 21 -9.85 -4.99 2.10
CA CYS A 21 -10.29 -6.28 2.64
C CYS A 21 -9.13 -7.04 3.29
N HIS A 22 -9.20 -7.31 4.60
CA HIS A 22 -8.15 -8.07 5.32
C HIS A 22 -8.23 -9.58 5.08
N THR A 23 -9.43 -10.08 4.82
CA THR A 23 -9.72 -11.46 4.45
C THR A 23 -10.71 -11.49 3.29
N ASN A 24 -11.11 -12.69 2.85
CA ASN A 24 -12.16 -12.85 1.82
C ASN A 24 -13.58 -12.75 2.41
N LEU A 25 -13.71 -12.45 3.71
CA LEU A 25 -15.01 -12.20 4.33
C LEU A 25 -15.44 -10.76 4.06
N GLU A 26 -16.67 -10.62 3.57
CA GLU A 26 -17.33 -9.33 3.32
C GLU A 26 -17.27 -8.38 4.53
N SER A 27 -17.44 -8.91 5.74
CA SER A 27 -17.38 -8.13 7.00
C SER A 27 -16.02 -7.49 7.26
N ASP A 28 -14.96 -7.99 6.64
CA ASP A 28 -13.59 -7.51 6.84
C ASP A 28 -13.19 -6.46 5.80
N CYS A 29 -14.10 -6.14 4.88
CA CYS A 29 -13.93 -5.15 3.84
C CYS A 29 -14.44 -3.77 4.26
N ARG A 30 -13.60 -2.75 4.14
CA ARG A 30 -13.87 -1.37 4.57
C ARG A 30 -14.40 -0.50 3.44
N TYR A 31 -15.48 -0.93 2.80
CA TYR A 31 -16.07 -0.24 1.65
C TYR A 31 -16.62 1.17 1.97
N GLN A 32 -16.99 1.42 3.22
CA GLN A 32 -17.42 2.73 3.73
C GLN A 32 -16.34 3.81 3.66
N GLU A 33 -15.07 3.44 3.44
CA GLU A 33 -13.97 4.40 3.32
C GLU A 33 -13.84 5.03 1.93
N PHE A 34 -14.65 4.55 0.97
CA PHE A 34 -14.77 5.10 -0.38
C PHE A 34 -15.95 6.06 -0.45
N ASN A 35 -15.79 7.17 -1.17
CA ASN A 35 -16.87 8.05 -1.54
C ASN A 35 -17.50 7.54 -2.84
N VAL A 36 -18.79 7.21 -2.79
CA VAL A 36 -19.55 6.71 -3.95
C VAL A 36 -20.62 7.72 -4.29
N GLN A 37 -20.66 8.11 -5.57
CA GLN A 37 -21.73 8.92 -6.15
C GLN A 37 -22.31 8.12 -7.31
N GLY A 38 -23.55 7.67 -7.21
CA GLY A 38 -24.15 6.82 -8.25
C GLY A 38 -25.21 5.89 -7.68
N ILE A 39 -25.82 5.10 -8.56
CA ILE A 39 -26.84 4.13 -8.18
C ILE A 39 -26.18 2.80 -7.85
N THR A 40 -26.46 2.29 -6.65
CA THR A 40 -26.05 0.96 -6.21
C THR A 40 -27.26 0.23 -5.64
N THR A 41 -27.45 -1.02 -6.02
CA THR A 41 -28.53 -1.88 -5.50
C THR A 41 -28.09 -2.68 -4.26
N SER A 42 -26.78 -2.83 -4.06
CA SER A 42 -26.13 -3.49 -2.93
C SER A 42 -24.78 -2.82 -2.65
N THR A 43 -24.22 -3.05 -1.47
CA THR A 43 -22.86 -2.64 -1.11
C THR A 43 -21.80 -3.60 -1.62
N VAL A 44 -22.18 -4.86 -1.86
CA VAL A 44 -21.28 -5.87 -2.45
C VAL A 44 -21.93 -6.75 -3.51
N VAL A 45 -21.08 -7.25 -4.40
CA VAL A 45 -21.38 -8.33 -5.35
C VAL A 45 -20.37 -9.46 -5.18
N LYS A 46 -20.87 -10.70 -5.27
CA LYS A 46 -20.07 -11.93 -5.14
C LYS A 46 -19.93 -12.58 -6.50
N CYS A 47 -18.71 -12.96 -6.84
CA CYS A 47 -18.39 -13.64 -8.09
C CYS A 47 -17.61 -14.94 -7.87
N GLY A 48 -17.81 -15.92 -8.74
CA GLY A 48 -17.23 -17.25 -8.75
C GLY A 48 -18.10 -18.32 -8.10
N SER A 49 -17.83 -19.59 -8.41
CA SER A 49 -18.60 -20.76 -7.94
C SER A 49 -18.73 -20.87 -6.42
N ASP A 50 -17.74 -20.37 -5.69
CA ASP A 50 -17.70 -20.41 -4.23
C ASP A 50 -18.10 -19.08 -3.58
N SER A 51 -18.49 -18.06 -4.35
CA SER A 51 -18.75 -16.69 -3.86
C SER A 51 -17.60 -16.06 -3.04
N LYS A 52 -16.37 -16.57 -3.21
CA LYS A 52 -15.19 -16.13 -2.44
C LYS A 52 -14.58 -14.83 -2.94
N ASN A 53 -14.91 -14.40 -4.16
CA ASN A 53 -14.48 -13.09 -4.64
C ASN A 53 -15.59 -12.08 -4.35
N VAL A 54 -15.34 -11.23 -3.37
CA VAL A 54 -16.26 -10.16 -2.94
C VAL A 54 -15.75 -8.84 -3.50
N TYR A 55 -16.63 -8.12 -4.19
CA TYR A 55 -16.34 -6.81 -4.76
C TYR A 55 -17.31 -5.80 -4.17
N MET A 56 -16.82 -4.59 -3.91
CA MET A 56 -17.67 -3.43 -3.65
C MET A 56 -18.52 -3.13 -4.87
N GLY A 57 -19.82 -2.90 -4.71
CA GLY A 57 -20.76 -2.70 -5.83
C GLY A 57 -21.99 -3.61 -5.69
N PRO A 58 -22.78 -3.84 -6.75
CA PRO A 58 -22.55 -3.40 -8.11
C PRO A 58 -22.79 -1.90 -8.28
N PHE A 59 -21.83 -1.22 -8.93
CA PHE A 59 -21.95 0.16 -9.36
C PHE A 59 -22.56 0.18 -10.77
N GLY A 60 -23.71 0.84 -10.94
CA GLY A 60 -24.38 0.99 -12.24
C GLY A 60 -24.25 2.41 -12.81
N GLU A 61 -25.19 2.79 -13.68
CA GLU A 61 -25.24 4.06 -14.42
C GLU A 61 -24.53 5.26 -13.75
N GLY A 62 -23.52 5.77 -14.46
CA GLY A 62 -22.84 7.04 -14.16
C GLY A 62 -22.10 7.07 -12.82
N SER A 63 -21.75 5.92 -12.25
CA SER A 63 -21.15 5.86 -10.92
C SER A 63 -19.74 6.45 -10.89
N ILE A 64 -19.45 7.20 -9.83
CA ILE A 64 -18.13 7.74 -9.49
C ILE A 64 -17.73 7.19 -8.13
N VAL A 65 -16.62 6.48 -8.08
CA VAL A 65 -16.08 5.92 -6.84
C VAL A 65 -14.70 6.53 -6.58
N THR A 66 -14.51 7.11 -5.41
CA THR A 66 -13.29 7.86 -5.07
C THR A 66 -12.72 7.44 -3.71
N LYS A 67 -11.40 7.28 -3.64
CA LYS A 67 -10.65 7.10 -2.39
C LYS A 67 -9.48 8.08 -2.34
N THR A 68 -9.43 8.88 -1.28
CA THR A 68 -8.26 9.72 -0.96
C THR A 68 -7.45 9.10 0.18
N PHE A 69 -6.14 9.07 0.00
CA PHE A 69 -5.13 8.68 0.98
C PHE A 69 -4.33 9.92 1.37
N SER A 70 -4.59 10.51 2.53
CA SER A 70 -4.03 11.84 2.87
C SER A 70 -2.59 11.81 3.40
N ASN A 71 -2.12 10.65 3.88
CA ASN A 71 -0.86 10.52 4.63
C ASN A 71 0.21 9.70 3.89
N ILE A 72 0.23 9.77 2.55
CA ILE A 72 1.26 9.12 1.74
C ILE A 72 2.46 10.07 1.62
N PRO A 73 3.67 9.68 2.09
CA PRO A 73 4.87 10.51 1.91
C PRO A 73 5.18 10.78 0.43
N PRO A 74 5.77 11.93 0.08
CA PRO A 74 6.33 12.15 -1.25
C PRO A 74 7.67 11.41 -1.41
N ASN A 75 8.10 11.21 -2.65
CA ASN A 75 9.38 10.62 -3.05
C ASN A 75 9.62 9.18 -2.59
N ILE A 76 8.55 8.39 -2.49
CA ILE A 76 8.64 6.94 -2.23
C ILE A 76 8.06 6.16 -3.41
N GLN A 77 8.55 4.94 -3.63
CA GLN A 77 7.95 4.03 -4.60
C GLN A 77 6.79 3.28 -3.94
N ILE A 78 5.64 3.30 -4.59
CA ILE A 78 4.45 2.60 -4.11
C ILE A 78 3.88 1.68 -5.18
N GLU A 79 3.28 0.58 -4.71
CA GLU A 79 2.50 -0.34 -5.52
C GLU A 79 1.02 -0.12 -5.19
N LEU A 80 0.23 0.18 -6.22
CA LEU A 80 -1.22 0.17 -6.18
C LEU A 80 -1.72 -1.08 -6.91
N LYS A 81 -2.54 -1.88 -6.23
CA LYS A 81 -3.23 -3.05 -6.78
C LYS A 81 -4.71 -2.95 -6.52
N PHE A 82 -5.51 -3.44 -7.46
CA PHE A 82 -6.95 -3.62 -7.30
C PHE A 82 -7.47 -4.55 -8.39
N LYS A 83 -8.68 -5.05 -8.18
CA LYS A 83 -9.44 -5.82 -9.17
C LYS A 83 -10.71 -5.08 -9.53
N ILE A 84 -11.07 -5.16 -10.80
CA ILE A 84 -12.37 -4.74 -11.32
C ILE A 84 -13.10 -5.97 -11.79
N ALA A 85 -14.37 -6.08 -11.42
CA ALA A 85 -15.31 -7.00 -12.05
C ALA A 85 -16.17 -6.18 -13.01
N LYS A 86 -16.07 -6.40 -14.33
CA LYS A 86 -17.10 -6.00 -15.28
C LYS A 86 -18.20 -7.05 -15.22
N ILE A 87 -19.45 -6.62 -15.11
CA ILE A 87 -20.59 -7.48 -14.83
C ILE A 87 -21.69 -7.22 -15.85
N ASP A 88 -22.27 -8.31 -16.37
CA ASP A 88 -23.43 -8.31 -17.26
C ASP A 88 -23.23 -7.59 -18.62
N SER A 89 -24.21 -6.82 -19.13
CA SER A 89 -24.43 -6.60 -20.56
C SER A 89 -23.91 -5.28 -21.15
N TRP A 90 -22.67 -4.88 -20.86
CA TRP A 90 -22.10 -3.64 -21.39
C TRP A 90 -22.13 -3.60 -22.94
N ASP A 91 -22.56 -2.52 -23.59
CA ASP A 91 -22.72 -2.36 -25.04
C ASP A 91 -21.82 -1.29 -25.69
N SER A 92 -20.54 -1.27 -25.27
CA SER A 92 -19.44 -0.36 -25.68
C SER A 92 -19.14 0.78 -24.71
N GLU A 93 -19.60 0.67 -23.47
CA GLU A 93 -19.32 1.63 -22.40
C GLU A 93 -17.91 1.45 -21.89
N THR A 94 -17.50 2.43 -21.07
CA THR A 94 -16.13 2.55 -20.62
C THR A 94 -16.05 2.67 -19.12
N LEU A 95 -14.93 2.21 -18.56
CA LEU A 95 -14.53 2.48 -17.19
C LEU A 95 -13.18 3.18 -17.24
N THR A 96 -13.14 4.41 -16.74
CA THR A 96 -11.91 5.19 -16.68
C THR A 96 -11.44 5.30 -15.24
N ILE A 97 -10.13 5.17 -15.05
CA ILE A 97 -9.48 5.17 -13.74
C ILE A 97 -8.46 6.30 -13.72
N TRP A 98 -8.51 7.12 -12.68
CA TRP A 98 -7.56 8.23 -12.47
C TRP A 98 -6.80 8.08 -11.18
N LEU A 99 -5.59 8.59 -11.22
CA LEU A 99 -4.71 8.76 -10.09
C LEU A 99 -4.28 10.24 -10.04
N ASN A 100 -4.66 10.96 -8.98
CA ASN A 100 -4.41 12.40 -8.87
C ASN A 100 -4.85 13.18 -10.13
N ASP A 101 -6.05 12.89 -10.62
CA ASP A 101 -6.66 13.45 -11.83
C ASP A 101 -5.92 13.18 -13.16
N GLN A 102 -4.84 12.41 -13.14
CA GLN A 102 -4.23 11.85 -14.35
C GLN A 102 -4.85 10.50 -14.67
N GLN A 103 -5.22 10.28 -15.93
CA GLN A 103 -5.78 9.00 -16.36
C GLN A 103 -4.72 7.90 -16.21
N LEU A 104 -5.03 6.90 -15.38
CA LEU A 104 -4.19 5.74 -15.11
C LEU A 104 -4.46 4.63 -16.11
N GLU A 105 -5.74 4.35 -16.36
CA GLU A 105 -6.23 3.32 -17.25
C GLU A 105 -7.59 3.75 -17.83
N HIS A 106 -7.92 3.19 -19.00
CA HIS A 106 -9.21 3.38 -19.65
C HIS A 106 -9.57 2.08 -20.38
N TYR A 107 -10.71 1.52 -20.02
CA TYR A 107 -11.23 0.30 -20.62
C TYR A 107 -12.53 0.58 -21.35
N SER A 108 -12.75 -0.13 -22.44
CA SER A 108 -14.05 -0.23 -23.13
C SER A 108 -14.45 -1.69 -23.14
N PHE A 109 -15.68 -1.99 -22.73
CA PHE A 109 -16.19 -3.34 -22.61
C PHE A 109 -17.37 -3.58 -23.55
N THR A 110 -17.60 -4.85 -23.84
CA THR A 110 -18.74 -5.32 -24.63
C THR A 110 -19.44 -6.48 -23.92
N SER A 111 -20.60 -6.86 -24.43
CA SER A 111 -21.56 -7.73 -23.72
C SER A 111 -21.06 -9.16 -23.57
N HIS A 112 -20.28 -9.64 -24.54
CA HIS A 112 -19.70 -10.98 -24.57
C HIS A 112 -18.17 -10.90 -24.40
N GLN A 113 -17.75 -10.61 -23.17
CA GLN A 113 -16.34 -10.62 -22.77
C GLN A 113 -16.16 -11.36 -21.46
N GLY A 114 -15.63 -12.58 -21.53
CA GLY A 114 -15.16 -13.33 -20.38
C GLY A 114 -15.96 -14.60 -20.14
N THR A 115 -16.55 -14.75 -18.96
CA THR A 115 -17.27 -15.96 -18.54
C THR A 115 -18.38 -15.61 -17.56
N HIS A 116 -19.42 -16.42 -17.45
CA HIS A 116 -20.48 -16.25 -16.44
C HIS A 116 -19.96 -16.59 -15.04
N ILE A 117 -19.61 -15.58 -14.24
CA ILE A 117 -19.04 -15.74 -12.90
C ILE A 117 -19.71 -14.85 -11.86
N CYS A 118 -20.44 -13.80 -12.22
CA CYS A 118 -21.15 -12.89 -11.32
C CYS A 118 -22.65 -12.94 -11.62
N GLN A 119 -23.49 -12.66 -10.62
CA GLN A 119 -24.95 -12.43 -10.74
C GLN A 119 -25.75 -13.37 -11.67
N LEU A 120 -25.77 -13.08 -12.98
CA LEU A 120 -26.60 -13.72 -14.01
C LEU A 120 -25.76 -14.63 -14.92
N SER A 121 -26.43 -15.57 -15.59
CA SER A 121 -25.77 -16.52 -16.51
C SER A 121 -25.93 -16.17 -17.99
N GLU A 122 -26.56 -15.04 -18.31
CA GLU A 122 -26.88 -14.67 -19.71
C GLU A 122 -25.75 -13.88 -20.37
N TYR A 123 -25.08 -13.02 -19.61
CA TYR A 123 -23.99 -12.19 -20.09
C TYR A 123 -22.67 -12.55 -19.42
N GLU A 124 -21.56 -12.35 -20.15
CA GLU A 124 -20.24 -12.73 -19.66
C GLU A 124 -19.63 -11.63 -18.79
N ASP A 125 -19.02 -12.02 -17.68
CA ASP A 125 -18.31 -11.13 -16.79
C ASP A 125 -16.80 -11.25 -17.00
N LEU A 126 -16.09 -10.17 -16.65
CA LEU A 126 -14.64 -10.12 -16.75
C LEU A 126 -14.00 -9.58 -15.47
N ILE A 127 -13.09 -10.35 -14.89
CA ILE A 127 -12.23 -9.87 -13.80
C ILE A 127 -10.92 -9.37 -14.37
N ILE A 128 -10.60 -8.11 -14.08
CA ILE A 128 -9.35 -7.47 -14.46
C ILE A 128 -8.57 -7.17 -13.21
N GLN A 129 -7.31 -7.57 -13.18
CA GLN A 129 -6.40 -7.22 -12.10
C GLN A 129 -5.42 -6.16 -12.59
N ILE A 130 -5.35 -5.05 -11.86
CA ILE A 130 -4.47 -3.93 -12.17
C ILE A 130 -3.40 -3.88 -11.08
N ALA A 131 -2.14 -3.74 -11.51
CA ALA A 131 -1.00 -3.50 -10.65
C ALA A 131 -0.14 -2.39 -11.25
N LYS A 132 0.02 -1.28 -10.53
CA LYS A 132 0.78 -0.11 -10.97
C LYS A 132 1.82 0.27 -9.93
N THR A 133 3.02 0.56 -10.41
CA THR A 133 4.12 1.06 -9.61
C THR A 133 4.46 2.47 -10.05
N PHE A 134 4.60 3.38 -9.11
CA PHE A 134 4.97 4.77 -9.39
C PHE A 134 5.64 5.40 -8.17
N GLN A 135 6.35 6.49 -8.41
CA GLN A 135 6.94 7.31 -7.36
C GLN A 135 5.97 8.42 -6.98
N THR A 136 5.73 8.61 -5.69
CA THR A 136 4.90 9.71 -5.19
C THR A 136 5.62 11.04 -5.34
N THR A 137 4.92 12.09 -5.72
CA THR A 137 5.49 13.45 -5.84
C THR A 137 4.90 14.42 -4.82
N THR A 138 3.69 14.16 -4.36
CA THR A 138 2.95 14.99 -3.41
C THR A 138 2.63 14.19 -2.14
N ARG A 139 2.18 14.92 -1.11
CA ARG A 139 1.59 14.29 0.07
C ARG A 139 0.18 13.86 -0.28
N GLY A 140 -0.03 12.55 -0.30
CA GLY A 140 -1.33 11.94 -0.55
C GLY A 140 -1.61 11.54 -2.00
N LEU A 141 -2.72 10.84 -2.17
CA LEU A 141 -3.11 10.19 -3.41
C LEU A 141 -4.63 10.11 -3.52
N THR A 142 -5.21 10.40 -4.68
CA THR A 142 -6.64 10.22 -4.95
C THR A 142 -6.80 9.23 -6.10
N LEU A 143 -7.44 8.10 -5.80
CA LEU A 143 -7.87 7.10 -6.78
C LEU A 143 -9.34 7.35 -7.10
N LYS A 144 -9.67 7.48 -8.39
CA LYS A 144 -11.03 7.75 -8.87
C LYS A 144 -11.38 6.79 -9.99
N PHE A 145 -12.61 6.31 -9.98
CA PHE A 145 -13.22 5.49 -11.02
C PHE A 145 -14.47 6.19 -11.52
N LYS A 146 -14.73 6.12 -12.82
CA LYS A 146 -15.98 6.60 -13.42
C LYS A 146 -16.31 5.76 -14.64
N ASP A 147 -17.53 5.27 -14.68
CA ASP A 147 -18.08 4.59 -15.84
C ASP A 147 -18.89 5.53 -16.75
N THR A 148 -19.25 4.99 -17.91
CA THR A 148 -20.23 5.59 -18.84
C THR A 148 -21.45 4.69 -19.01
N LEU A 149 -21.75 3.84 -18.02
CA LEU A 149 -22.94 2.99 -18.05
C LEU A 149 -24.18 3.85 -18.14
N ASP A 150 -25.18 3.39 -18.88
CA ASP A 150 -26.46 4.08 -19.06
C ASP A 150 -27.68 3.22 -18.69
N GLN A 151 -27.45 2.01 -18.19
CA GLN A 151 -28.49 1.13 -17.67
C GLN A 151 -28.39 0.86 -16.16
N ALA A 152 -29.44 0.24 -15.62
CA ALA A 152 -29.54 -0.08 -14.20
C ALA A 152 -28.45 -1.06 -13.76
N SER A 153 -28.00 -0.96 -12.50
CA SER A 153 -26.93 -1.81 -11.94
C SER A 153 -27.20 -3.33 -11.92
N THR A 154 -28.42 -3.75 -12.25
CA THR A 154 -28.83 -5.16 -12.40
C THR A 154 -28.66 -5.68 -13.82
N ASP A 155 -28.33 -4.80 -14.77
CA ASP A 155 -28.19 -5.08 -16.20
C ASP A 155 -26.78 -4.71 -16.67
N GLU A 156 -26.27 -3.56 -16.23
CA GLU A 156 -24.91 -3.12 -16.48
C GLU A 156 -24.27 -2.69 -15.18
N SER A 157 -23.19 -3.37 -14.77
CA SER A 157 -22.49 -2.95 -13.57
C SER A 157 -21.02 -3.32 -13.53
N TRP A 158 -20.36 -2.78 -12.51
CA TRP A 158 -19.02 -3.21 -12.13
C TRP A 158 -18.82 -3.27 -10.63
N GLY A 159 -17.77 -3.97 -10.21
CA GLY A 159 -17.36 -4.07 -8.82
C GLY A 159 -15.87 -3.82 -8.61
N LEU A 160 -15.51 -3.32 -7.42
CA LEU A 160 -14.13 -3.01 -7.02
C LEU A 160 -13.67 -3.94 -5.88
N GLY A 161 -12.61 -4.69 -6.11
CA GLY A 161 -12.06 -5.66 -5.16
C GLY A 161 -10.58 -5.41 -4.86
N ASP A 162 -10.10 -5.94 -3.74
CA ASP A 162 -8.68 -6.05 -3.38
C ASP A 162 -7.85 -4.77 -3.58
N VAL A 163 -8.41 -3.61 -3.21
CA VAL A 163 -7.68 -2.32 -3.26
C VAL A 163 -6.59 -2.34 -2.21
N PHE A 164 -5.36 -2.32 -2.68
CA PHE A 164 -4.17 -2.51 -1.89
C PHE A 164 -3.11 -1.49 -2.28
N LEU A 165 -2.56 -0.79 -1.28
CA LEU A 165 -1.51 0.20 -1.46
C LEU A 165 -0.37 -0.09 -0.49
N ARG A 166 0.85 -0.22 -1.00
CA ARG A 166 2.04 -0.47 -0.17
C ARG A 166 3.28 0.26 -0.67
N VAL A 167 4.26 0.42 0.21
CA VAL A 167 5.63 0.83 -0.16
C VAL A 167 6.33 -0.33 -0.84
N ILE A 168 6.95 -0.06 -1.98
CA ILE A 168 7.90 -0.95 -2.64
C ILE A 168 9.26 -0.60 -2.08
N ASN A 169 9.87 -1.54 -1.35
CA ASN A 169 11.20 -1.38 -0.73
C ASN A 169 11.24 -0.25 0.33
N PRO A 170 10.53 -0.40 1.45
CA PRO A 170 10.65 0.53 2.57
C PRO A 170 12.10 0.63 3.04
N CYS A 171 12.55 1.84 3.37
CA CYS A 171 13.91 2.10 3.81
C CYS A 171 13.95 2.86 5.14
N VAL A 172 15.05 2.66 5.86
CA VAL A 172 15.42 3.43 7.03
C VAL A 172 16.68 4.21 6.70
N ASN A 173 16.63 5.52 6.90
CA ASN A 173 17.77 6.41 6.77
C ASN A 173 18.31 6.77 8.16
N PHE A 174 19.60 6.56 8.35
CA PHE A 174 20.36 6.98 9.52
C PHE A 174 21.21 8.19 9.15
N TYR A 175 21.28 9.17 10.03
CA TYR A 175 21.97 10.43 9.79
C TYR A 175 23.03 10.71 10.84
N SER A 176 24.14 11.33 10.43
CA SER A 176 25.23 11.71 11.33
C SER A 176 24.92 12.93 12.20
N GLU A 177 23.92 13.75 11.81
CA GLU A 177 23.47 14.94 12.54
C GLU A 177 21.99 14.89 12.91
N CYS A 178 21.58 15.73 13.87
CA CYS A 178 20.15 15.89 14.20
C CYS A 178 19.41 16.60 13.07
N ASN A 179 18.09 16.49 13.07
CA ASN A 179 17.17 17.03 12.07
C ASN A 179 17.37 16.47 10.65
N TYR A 180 17.78 15.21 10.55
CA TYR A 180 17.93 14.47 9.29
C TYR A 180 19.00 15.09 8.36
N GLN A 181 20.11 15.55 8.94
CA GLN A 181 21.21 16.22 8.23
C GLN A 181 22.51 15.42 8.31
N GLY A 182 23.51 15.83 7.53
CA GLY A 182 24.84 15.23 7.53
C GLY A 182 24.96 14.02 6.62
N GLU A 183 25.91 13.12 6.91
CA GLU A 183 26.09 11.89 6.16
C GLU A 183 24.89 10.95 6.36
N ILE A 184 24.50 10.24 5.29
CA ILE A 184 23.35 9.33 5.28
C ILE A 184 23.80 7.89 5.06
N PHE A 185 23.22 6.98 5.84
CA PHE A 185 23.35 5.54 5.64
C PHE A 185 21.95 4.93 5.57
N THR A 186 21.64 4.23 4.47
CA THR A 186 20.29 3.75 4.18
C THR A 186 20.25 2.22 4.21
N ILE A 187 19.27 1.66 4.92
CA ILE A 187 18.96 0.22 4.88
C ILE A 187 17.53 0.04 4.38
N CYS A 188 17.37 -0.67 3.26
CA CYS A 188 16.06 -1.01 2.71
C CYS A 188 15.68 -2.47 2.98
N LYS A 189 14.38 -2.78 2.95
CA LYS A 189 13.88 -4.16 3.06
C LYS A 189 14.51 -5.05 2.00
N GLY A 190 14.98 -6.22 2.42
CA GLY A 190 15.69 -7.17 1.55
C GLY A 190 17.18 -6.84 1.35
N GLY A 191 17.64 -5.67 1.80
CA GLY A 191 19.07 -5.37 1.89
C GLY A 191 19.75 -6.31 2.87
N GLN A 192 20.77 -7.02 2.42
CA GLN A 192 21.64 -7.77 3.32
C GLN A 192 22.36 -6.77 4.22
N VAL A 193 22.10 -6.82 5.53
CA VAL A 193 22.87 -6.06 6.51
C VAL A 193 24.27 -6.66 6.50
N ILE A 194 25.24 -5.95 5.91
CA ILE A 194 26.65 -6.31 6.07
C ILE A 194 26.93 -6.20 7.57
N LEU A 195 27.04 -7.36 8.23
CA LEU A 195 27.35 -7.61 9.64
C LEU A 195 27.79 -6.36 10.40
N GLN A 196 26.92 -5.64 11.11
CA GLN A 196 27.15 -4.59 12.15
C GLN A 196 28.33 -3.57 12.03
N ARG A 197 29.21 -3.67 11.03
CA ARG A 197 30.56 -3.12 10.98
C ARG A 197 30.63 -1.84 10.12
N ASN A 198 29.56 -1.52 9.40
CA ASN A 198 29.59 -0.56 8.29
C ASN A 198 28.71 0.67 8.47
N ILE A 199 28.07 0.90 9.63
CA ILE A 199 27.50 2.23 9.89
C ILE A 199 28.71 3.16 10.11
N PRO A 200 29.00 4.10 9.18
CA PRO A 200 30.31 4.74 9.14
C PRO A 200 30.48 5.80 10.24
N PHE A 201 29.37 6.24 10.83
CA PHE A 201 29.27 7.36 11.75
C PHE A 201 28.37 7.07 12.97
N GLU A 202 28.37 8.02 13.91
CA GLU A 202 27.44 8.08 15.03
C GLU A 202 26.04 8.51 14.56
N ILE A 203 25.01 7.76 14.95
CA ILE A 203 23.64 8.05 14.54
C ILE A 203 23.05 9.09 15.49
N LYS A 204 22.68 10.24 14.93
CA LYS A 204 22.04 11.34 15.66
C LYS A 204 20.58 11.56 15.27
N SER A 205 20.13 11.13 14.09
CA SER A 205 18.70 11.10 13.75
C SER A 205 18.36 9.96 12.81
N ILE A 206 17.09 9.56 12.77
CA ILE A 206 16.60 8.43 11.98
C ILE A 206 15.29 8.81 11.32
N SER A 207 15.19 8.66 10.00
CA SER A 207 13.93 8.84 9.26
C SER A 207 13.51 7.55 8.56
N PHE A 208 12.23 7.25 8.60
CA PHE A 208 11.65 6.05 8.01
C PHE A 208 10.12 6.13 7.92
N ASP A 209 9.52 5.28 7.08
CA ASP A 209 8.08 5.17 6.92
C ASP A 209 7.41 4.62 8.20
N PRO A 210 6.24 5.11 8.65
CA PRO A 210 5.57 4.66 9.88
C PRO A 210 5.27 3.15 9.95
N SER A 211 5.34 2.44 8.83
CA SER A 211 5.16 0.99 8.75
C SER A 211 6.40 0.17 9.15
N ILE A 212 7.47 0.80 9.63
CA ILE A 212 8.71 0.14 10.09
C ILE A 212 8.82 0.27 11.60
N MET A 213 9.22 -0.80 12.28
CA MET A 213 9.66 -0.73 13.68
C MET A 213 11.15 -1.01 13.77
N ILE A 214 11.86 -0.16 14.50
CA ILE A 214 13.29 -0.30 14.72
C ILE A 214 13.50 -0.67 16.18
N LYS A 215 14.26 -1.72 16.46
CA LYS A 215 14.74 -2.06 17.81
C LYS A 215 16.23 -1.80 17.87
N ILE A 216 16.65 -0.91 18.77
CA ILE A 216 18.06 -0.54 18.92
C ILE A 216 18.55 -0.77 20.36
N LYS A 217 19.81 -1.22 20.48
CA LYS A 217 20.54 -1.34 21.76
C LYS A 217 21.97 -0.84 21.58
N GLY A 218 22.32 0.24 22.30
CA GLY A 218 23.63 0.90 22.23
C GLY A 218 24.71 0.27 23.15
N PRO A 219 26.01 0.63 22.95
CA PRO A 219 27.16 0.04 23.65
C PRO A 219 27.37 0.49 25.09
N ASN A 220 26.89 1.67 25.49
CA ASN A 220 27.24 2.31 26.77
C ASN A 220 26.40 1.88 27.98
N TYR A 221 25.53 0.88 27.85
CA TYR A 221 24.72 0.41 28.98
C TYR A 221 25.12 -1.00 29.40
N TYR A 222 25.99 -1.08 30.42
CA TYR A 222 26.00 -2.23 31.33
C TYR A 222 24.60 -2.33 31.96
N GLY A 223 23.71 -3.15 31.37
CA GLY A 223 22.27 -3.20 31.67
C GLY A 223 21.33 -2.87 30.50
N GLY A 224 21.82 -2.80 29.26
CA GLY A 224 21.15 -2.21 28.09
C GLY A 224 19.69 -2.60 27.83
N VAL A 225 18.83 -1.61 28.04
CA VAL A 225 17.40 -1.60 27.71
C VAL A 225 17.23 -1.51 26.20
N LEU A 226 16.29 -2.31 25.68
CA LEU A 226 15.85 -2.23 24.29
C LEU A 226 15.02 -0.96 24.08
N LYS A 227 15.40 -0.12 23.12
CA LYS A 227 14.54 0.97 22.66
C LYS A 227 13.83 0.55 21.38
N ASP A 228 12.51 0.58 21.42
CA ASP A 228 11.64 0.44 20.26
C ASP A 228 11.37 1.85 19.70
N ILE A 229 11.69 2.06 18.43
CA ILE A 229 11.47 3.31 17.70
C ILE A 229 10.43 3.03 16.62
N THR A 230 9.27 3.69 16.74
CA THR A 230 8.09 3.49 15.89
C THR A 230 7.74 4.71 15.04
N THR A 231 8.43 5.83 15.26
CA THR A 231 8.32 7.06 14.47
C THR A 231 9.71 7.60 14.17
N SER A 232 9.85 8.40 13.10
CA SER A 232 11.10 9.09 12.80
C SER A 232 11.55 9.94 14.01
N GLU A 233 12.84 9.86 14.34
CA GLU A 233 13.44 10.52 15.50
C GLU A 233 14.33 11.67 15.01
N PRO A 234 13.94 12.93 15.24
CA PRO A 234 14.69 14.09 14.74
C PRO A 234 16.02 14.27 15.48
N CYS A 235 16.16 13.73 16.70
CA CYS A 235 17.41 13.75 17.43
C CYS A 235 17.44 12.59 18.43
N LEU A 236 18.58 11.94 18.55
CA LEU A 236 18.86 10.89 19.51
C LEU A 236 20.05 11.31 20.35
N ASP A 237 20.10 10.84 21.60
CA ASP A 237 21.29 10.90 22.43
C ASP A 237 22.37 9.96 21.83
N SER A 238 23.03 10.46 20.79
CA SER A 238 24.33 10.06 20.26
C SER A 238 24.56 8.52 20.26
N TYR A 239 23.90 7.79 19.34
CA TYR A 239 24.01 6.32 19.25
C TYR A 239 25.25 5.93 18.44
N LYS A 240 26.29 5.42 19.12
CA LYS A 240 27.50 4.89 18.47
C LYS A 240 27.41 3.38 18.30
N PHE A 241 27.65 2.87 17.10
CA PHE A 241 28.00 1.45 16.94
C PHE A 241 29.52 1.32 17.12
N PRO A 242 30.01 0.41 17.98
CA PRO A 242 31.44 0.19 18.09
C PRO A 242 31.97 -0.29 16.74
N LYS A 243 32.90 0.46 16.13
CA LYS A 243 33.69 -0.03 15.02
C LYS A 243 34.55 -1.17 15.58
N GLN A 244 34.28 -2.42 15.20
CA GLN A 244 35.22 -3.49 15.50
C GLN A 244 36.50 -3.23 14.68
N VAL A 245 37.57 -2.87 15.36
CA VAL A 245 38.92 -2.93 14.78
C VAL A 245 39.17 -4.41 14.51
N GLN A 246 39.28 -4.81 13.25
CA GLN A 246 39.76 -6.15 12.93
C GLN A 246 41.15 -6.29 13.57
N PRO A 247 41.41 -7.32 14.39
CA PRO A 247 42.78 -7.60 14.80
C PRO A 247 43.60 -7.83 13.54
N ALA A 248 44.74 -7.13 13.46
CA ALA A 248 45.72 -7.27 12.40
C ALA A 248 46.21 -8.72 12.27
#